data_AF-A0A660UYJ7-F1
#
_entry.id   AF-A0A660UYJ7-F1
#
_cell.length_a   1.000
_cell.length_b   1.000
_cell.length_c   1.000
_cell.angle_alpha   90.00
_cell.angle_beta   90.00
_cell.angle_gamma   90.00
#
_symmetry.space_group_name_H-M   'P 1'
#
loop_
_entity.id
_entity.type
_entity.pdbx_description
1 polymer ?
#
loop_
_entity_poly.entity_id
_entity_poly.type
_entity_poly.pdbx_seq_one_letter_code
_entity_poly.pdbx_strand_id
1 'polypeptide(L)'
;MFSGSVSEALKIKKEIRAIMTKNYRNAFFFLILVQIFYFAPILFKAEVIFPHNNAREMHSTVFQDDEHISNRKFTDQSWVYIPEINHHLNGNSHAWISVWNPCVQLGRPTSQLCGFGKAYLITHLLSLFTDNPFVLYTALTVLTIILTGLFLFLFLKTLGLCPLACSIAAIGLSTGVFVSYWLI
;
A
#
# COMPACT_ATOMS: atom_id res chain seq x y z
N MET A 1 -1.18 59.50 6.39
CA MET A 1 -0.63 59.19 5.04
C MET A 1 -0.20 57.72 4.88
N PHE A 2 -0.63 56.77 5.74
CA PHE A 2 -0.19 55.36 5.70
C PHE A 2 -1.21 54.35 5.13
N SER A 3 -2.39 54.78 4.66
CA SER A 3 -3.44 53.82 4.25
C SER A 3 -3.19 53.16 2.89
N GLY A 4 -2.32 53.70 2.04
CA GLY A 4 -1.99 53.10 0.74
C GLY A 4 -1.21 51.79 0.85
N SER A 5 -0.24 51.73 1.79
CA SER A 5 0.68 50.59 1.95
C SER A 5 -0.02 49.29 2.39
N VAL A 6 -1.04 49.39 3.25
CA VAL A 6 -1.75 48.21 3.77
C VAL A 6 -2.66 47.56 2.72
N SER A 7 -3.28 48.39 1.87
CA SER A 7 -4.17 47.92 0.78
C SER A 7 -3.40 47.13 -0.27
N GLU A 8 -2.19 47.59 -0.61
CA GLU A 8 -1.33 46.98 -1.62
C GLU A 8 -0.77 45.63 -1.14
N ALA A 9 -0.34 45.54 0.13
CA ALA A 9 0.09 44.29 0.75
C ALA A 9 -1.03 43.23 0.79
N LEU A 10 -2.27 43.64 1.06
CA LEU A 10 -3.44 42.73 1.04
C LEU A 10 -3.75 42.21 -0.37
N LYS A 11 -3.60 43.05 -1.40
CA LYS A 11 -3.80 42.67 -2.80
C LYS A 11 -2.77 41.63 -3.25
N ILE A 12 -1.49 41.86 -2.96
CA ILE A 12 -0.39 40.93 -3.24
C ILE A 12 -0.62 39.59 -2.53
N LYS A 13 -1.01 39.61 -1.25
CA LYS A 13 -1.30 38.38 -0.49
C LYS A 13 -2.47 37.58 -1.10
N LYS A 14 -3.49 38.28 -1.64
CA LYS A 14 -4.65 37.67 -2.29
C LYS A 14 -4.29 37.08 -3.66
N GLU A 15 -3.47 37.76 -4.44
CA GLU A 15 -2.97 37.29 -5.74
C GLU A 15 -2.03 36.09 -5.57
N ILE A 16 -1.07 36.14 -4.63
CA ILE A 16 -0.21 35.00 -4.30
C ILE A 16 -1.05 33.81 -3.86
N ARG A 17 -2.06 34.03 -2.99
CA ARG A 17 -2.98 32.96 -2.57
C ARG A 17 -3.79 32.40 -3.74
N ALA A 18 -4.21 33.22 -4.70
CA ALA A 18 -4.96 32.78 -5.88
C ALA A 18 -4.09 32.02 -6.90
N ILE A 19 -2.81 32.39 -7.03
CA ILE A 19 -1.84 31.67 -7.86
C ILE A 19 -1.50 30.32 -7.19
N MET A 20 -1.28 30.31 -5.88
CA MET A 20 -0.97 29.08 -5.14
C MET A 20 -2.14 28.10 -5.06
N THR A 21 -3.40 28.52 -5.18
CA THR A 21 -4.56 27.62 -5.16
C THR A 21 -4.96 27.07 -6.51
N LYS A 22 -4.39 27.59 -7.62
CA LYS A 22 -4.70 27.11 -8.96
C LYS A 22 -4.03 25.75 -9.20
N ASN A 23 -4.87 24.73 -9.39
CA ASN A 23 -4.58 23.38 -9.88
C ASN A 23 -4.21 22.25 -8.88
N TYR A 24 -4.92 22.17 -7.74
CA TYR A 24 -4.99 20.91 -6.98
C TYR A 24 -5.44 19.71 -7.80
N ARG A 25 -6.32 19.91 -8.79
CA ARG A 25 -6.79 18.84 -9.67
C ARG A 25 -5.65 18.22 -10.46
N ASN A 26 -4.81 19.03 -11.11
CA ASN A 26 -3.70 18.53 -11.91
C ASN A 26 -2.61 17.93 -11.02
N ALA A 27 -2.37 18.53 -9.85
CA ALA A 27 -1.44 18.02 -8.85
C ALA A 27 -1.87 16.62 -8.34
N PHE A 28 -3.16 16.44 -8.08
CA PHE A 28 -3.74 15.15 -7.73
C PHE A 28 -3.63 14.12 -8.86
N PHE A 29 -3.97 14.51 -10.10
CA PHE A 29 -3.79 13.62 -11.26
C PHE A 29 -2.33 13.22 -11.47
N PHE A 30 -1.40 14.15 -11.26
CA PHE A 30 0.03 13.88 -11.32
C PHE A 30 0.45 12.84 -10.27
N LEU A 31 -0.01 12.97 -9.02
CA LEU A 31 0.23 11.98 -7.97
C LEU A 31 -0.28 10.58 -8.37
N ILE A 32 -1.53 10.48 -8.83
CA ILE A 32 -2.13 9.21 -9.27
C ILE A 32 -1.33 8.58 -10.41
N LEU A 33 -0.96 9.39 -11.40
CA LEU A 33 -0.19 8.93 -12.55
C LEU A 33 1.18 8.38 -12.11
N VAL A 34 1.90 9.09 -11.25
CA VAL A 34 3.19 8.64 -10.71
C VAL A 34 3.04 7.32 -9.96
N GLN A 35 2.02 7.18 -9.11
CA GLN A 35 1.78 5.94 -8.37
C GLN A 35 1.44 4.77 -9.30
N ILE A 36 0.59 4.97 -10.32
CA ILE A 36 0.25 3.93 -11.30
C ILE A 36 1.50 3.46 -12.04
N PHE A 37 2.35 4.39 -12.52
CA PHE A 37 3.57 4.01 -13.24
C PHE A 37 4.58 3.31 -12.33
N TYR A 38 4.74 3.77 -11.08
CA TYR A 38 5.63 3.16 -10.12
C TYR A 38 5.21 1.72 -9.77
N PHE A 39 3.92 1.49 -9.57
CA PHE A 39 3.37 0.18 -9.21
C PHE A 39 2.90 -0.65 -10.42
N ALA A 40 3.16 -0.20 -11.66
CA ALA A 40 2.72 -0.89 -12.87
C ALA A 40 3.20 -2.35 -12.94
N PRO A 41 4.46 -2.71 -12.61
CA PRO A 41 4.90 -4.10 -12.64
C PRO A 41 4.05 -4.99 -11.72
N ILE A 42 3.76 -4.51 -10.51
CA ILE A 42 2.93 -5.22 -9.54
C ILE A 42 1.48 -5.33 -10.02
N LEU A 43 0.90 -4.22 -10.49
CA LEU A 43 -0.51 -4.16 -10.90
C LEU A 43 -0.80 -4.98 -12.16
N PHE A 44 0.12 -5.00 -13.14
CA PHE A 44 -0.13 -5.61 -14.46
C PHE A 44 0.55 -6.96 -14.65
N LYS A 45 1.65 -7.25 -13.96
CA LYS A 45 2.36 -8.54 -14.06
C LYS A 45 2.14 -9.45 -12.86
N ALA A 46 1.36 -9.01 -11.87
CA ALA A 46 1.16 -9.71 -10.60
C ALA A 46 2.49 -10.06 -9.90
N GLU A 47 3.50 -9.20 -10.05
CA GLU A 47 4.77 -9.35 -9.33
C GLU A 47 4.50 -9.29 -7.83
N VAL A 48 5.02 -10.28 -7.11
CA VAL A 48 4.86 -10.42 -5.67
C VAL A 48 5.93 -9.61 -4.96
N ILE A 49 5.52 -8.77 -4.02
CA ILE A 49 6.49 -8.11 -3.12
C ILE A 49 7.06 -9.15 -2.18
N PHE A 50 8.37 -9.10 -1.94
CA PHE A 50 9.09 -10.07 -1.12
C PHE A 50 8.94 -11.53 -1.55
N PRO A 51 9.51 -11.93 -2.70
CA PRO A 51 9.67 -13.35 -2.99
C PRO A 51 10.65 -13.95 -1.95
N HIS A 52 10.11 -14.63 -0.93
CA HIS A 52 10.89 -15.43 0.00
C HIS A 52 10.66 -16.90 -0.25
N ASN A 53 11.69 -17.56 -0.78
CA ASN A 53 11.66 -18.98 -0.99
C ASN A 53 11.88 -19.74 0.33
N ASN A 54 10.76 -20.17 0.91
CA ASN A 54 10.73 -20.98 2.13
C ASN A 54 11.31 -22.40 1.95
N ALA A 55 11.68 -22.84 0.73
CA ALA A 55 12.20 -24.19 0.50
C ALA A 55 13.40 -24.50 1.40
N ARG A 56 14.27 -23.51 1.64
CA ARG A 56 15.42 -23.62 2.56
C ARG A 56 15.04 -23.86 4.01
N GLU A 57 13.93 -23.28 4.46
CA GLU A 57 13.46 -23.39 5.85
C GLU A 57 12.61 -24.63 6.06
N MET A 58 11.98 -25.13 4.98
CA MET A 58 11.21 -26.38 4.96
C MET A 58 12.08 -27.62 4.65
N HIS A 59 13.40 -27.46 4.55
CA HIS A 59 14.33 -28.52 4.15
C HIS A 59 13.92 -29.26 2.86
N SER A 60 13.29 -28.55 1.92
CA SER A 60 12.91 -29.12 0.62
C SER A 60 14.17 -29.49 -0.15
N THR A 61 14.22 -30.68 -0.75
CA THR A 61 15.39 -31.14 -1.51
C THR A 61 15.52 -30.49 -2.89
N VAL A 62 14.50 -29.74 -3.32
CA VAL A 62 14.48 -29.00 -4.58
C VAL A 62 14.77 -27.53 -4.28
N PHE A 63 16.03 -27.14 -4.43
CA PHE A 63 16.46 -25.75 -4.38
C PHE A 63 16.72 -25.27 -5.82
N GLN A 64 15.85 -24.41 -6.33
CA GLN A 64 16.23 -23.52 -7.43
C GLN A 64 16.68 -22.20 -6.81
N ASP A 65 17.81 -21.67 -7.28
CA ASP A 65 18.17 -20.29 -6.95
C ASP A 65 17.14 -19.38 -7.62
N ASP A 66 16.53 -18.51 -6.82
CA ASP A 66 15.55 -17.56 -7.33
C ASP A 66 16.25 -16.53 -8.22
N GLU A 67 15.58 -16.11 -9.30
CA GLU A 67 16.05 -15.05 -10.19
C GLU A 67 16.10 -13.68 -9.48
N HIS A 68 15.37 -13.55 -8.36
CA HIS A 68 15.28 -12.34 -7.55
C HIS A 68 16.03 -12.49 -6.23
N ILE A 69 16.55 -11.36 -5.72
CA ILE A 69 17.23 -11.32 -4.43
C ILE A 69 16.20 -11.63 -3.33
N SER A 70 16.38 -12.77 -2.66
CA SER A 70 15.62 -13.15 -1.47
C SER A 70 15.91 -12.15 -0.33
N ASN A 71 14.87 -11.50 0.19
CA ASN A 71 14.96 -10.67 1.39
C ASN A 71 14.50 -11.45 2.63
N ARG A 72 15.48 -11.98 3.39
CA ARG A 72 15.22 -12.76 4.61
C ARG A 72 14.92 -11.93 5.84
N LYS A 73 14.88 -10.59 5.75
CA LYS A 73 14.73 -9.74 6.93
C LYS A 73 13.29 -9.71 7.47
N PHE A 74 12.31 -10.01 6.61
CA PHE A 74 10.88 -9.95 6.91
C PHE A 74 10.22 -11.35 6.84
N THR A 75 10.82 -12.34 7.51
CA THR A 75 10.31 -13.72 7.51
C THR A 75 8.93 -13.86 8.16
N ASP A 76 8.50 -12.86 8.94
CA ASP A 76 7.16 -12.80 9.50
C ASP A 76 6.06 -12.76 8.43
N GLN A 77 6.33 -12.16 7.27
CA GLN A 77 5.45 -12.21 6.10
C GLN A 77 5.18 -13.64 5.65
N SER A 78 6.24 -14.39 5.36
CA SER A 78 6.17 -15.76 4.90
C SER A 78 5.68 -16.75 5.96
N TRP A 79 5.96 -16.51 7.24
CA TRP A 79 5.67 -17.46 8.32
C TRP A 79 4.32 -17.22 9.00
N VAL A 80 3.85 -15.98 9.01
CA VAL A 80 2.65 -15.59 9.75
C VAL A 80 1.57 -15.10 8.80
N TYR A 81 1.85 -14.06 8.01
CA TYR A 81 0.82 -13.40 7.22
C TYR A 81 0.35 -14.26 6.04
N ILE A 82 1.27 -14.79 5.23
CA ILE A 82 0.92 -15.59 4.05
C ILE A 82 0.13 -16.86 4.41
N PRO A 83 0.53 -17.68 5.40
CA PRO A 83 -0.25 -18.85 5.79
C PRO A 83 -1.65 -18.51 6.31
N GLU A 84 -1.79 -17.42 7.07
CA GLU A 84 -3.11 -16.96 7.54
C GLU A 84 -3.98 -16.46 6.38
N ILE A 85 -3.42 -15.67 5.45
CA ILE A 85 -4.13 -15.23 4.24
C ILE A 85 -4.53 -16.44 3.40
N ASN A 86 -3.62 -17.41 3.22
CA ASN A 86 -3.91 -18.64 2.51
C ASN A 86 -5.07 -19.40 3.15
N HIS A 87 -5.13 -19.41 4.47
CA HIS A 87 -6.23 -20.06 5.17
C HIS A 87 -7.56 -19.29 5.01
N HIS A 88 -7.54 -17.96 4.95
CA HIS A 88 -8.74 -17.18 4.58
C HIS A 88 -9.17 -17.39 3.13
N LEU A 89 -8.22 -17.56 2.21
CA LEU A 89 -8.49 -17.75 0.79
C LEU A 89 -8.99 -19.16 0.48
N ASN A 90 -8.23 -20.15 0.94
CA ASN A 90 -8.26 -21.55 0.49
C ASN A 90 -8.57 -22.53 1.63
N GLY A 91 -8.73 -22.06 2.86
CA GLY A 91 -9.07 -22.91 4.00
C GLY A 91 -10.51 -23.40 3.95
N ASN A 92 -10.79 -24.47 4.70
CA ASN A 92 -12.15 -24.96 4.83
C ASN A 92 -13.02 -23.92 5.53
N SER A 93 -14.09 -23.49 4.86
CA SER A 93 -15.11 -22.63 5.43
C SER A 93 -16.48 -23.06 4.92
N HIS A 94 -17.47 -23.12 5.83
CA HIS A 94 -18.86 -23.36 5.45
C HIS A 94 -19.54 -22.11 4.86
N ALA A 95 -18.92 -20.94 5.03
CA ALA A 95 -19.37 -19.66 4.51
C ALA A 95 -18.15 -18.85 4.03
N TRP A 96 -18.29 -17.53 3.95
CA TRP A 96 -17.25 -16.60 3.46
C TRP A 96 -16.00 -16.42 4.35
N ILE A 97 -16.03 -16.85 5.62
CA ILE A 97 -14.94 -16.67 6.59
C ILE A 97 -14.49 -18.04 7.09
N SER A 98 -13.19 -18.29 7.09
CA SER A 98 -12.61 -19.43 7.79
C SER A 98 -12.28 -19.05 9.23
N VAL A 99 -12.74 -19.87 10.18
CA VAL A 99 -12.71 -19.55 11.63
C VAL A 99 -11.73 -20.46 12.38
N TRP A 100 -11.34 -21.60 11.80
CA TRP A 100 -10.50 -22.59 12.46
C TRP A 100 -9.37 -23.08 11.56
N ASN A 101 -8.13 -22.81 11.96
CA ASN A 101 -6.93 -23.26 11.26
C ASN A 101 -6.43 -24.58 11.86
N PRO A 102 -6.55 -25.72 11.15
CA PRO A 102 -6.12 -27.03 11.67
C PRO A 102 -4.62 -27.26 11.53
N CYS A 103 -3.89 -26.42 10.80
CA CYS A 103 -2.50 -26.66 10.41
C CYS A 103 -1.46 -26.24 11.46
N VAL A 104 -1.88 -25.73 12.62
CA VAL A 104 -0.97 -25.25 13.68
C VAL A 104 -1.18 -26.05 14.97
N GLN A 105 -0.25 -26.94 15.30
CA GLN A 105 -0.23 -27.75 16.55
C GLN A 105 -1.55 -28.51 16.81
N LEU A 106 -2.39 -28.01 17.72
CA LEU A 106 -3.70 -28.56 18.11
C LEU A 106 -4.88 -27.91 17.36
N GLY A 107 -4.57 -27.13 16.33
CA GLY A 107 -5.49 -26.19 15.72
C GLY A 107 -5.59 -24.90 16.54
N ARG A 108 -5.90 -23.79 15.86
CA ARG A 108 -6.16 -22.50 16.51
C ARG A 108 -7.29 -21.75 15.80
N PRO A 109 -8.01 -20.85 16.50
CA PRO A 109 -8.87 -19.89 15.84
C PRO A 109 -8.08 -19.09 14.81
N THR A 110 -8.66 -18.92 13.63
CA THR A 110 -8.04 -18.17 12.54
C THR A 110 -7.88 -16.71 12.94
N SER A 111 -6.68 -16.15 12.73
CA SER A 111 -6.42 -14.77 13.09
C SER A 111 -6.97 -13.82 12.02
N GLN A 112 -7.64 -12.76 12.43
CA GLN A 112 -8.07 -11.66 11.56
C GLN A 112 -7.02 -10.54 11.62
N LEU A 113 -5.82 -10.84 11.13
CA LEU A 113 -4.70 -9.88 11.16
C LEU A 113 -5.01 -8.67 10.28
N CYS A 114 -5.08 -7.48 10.89
CA CYS A 114 -4.90 -6.17 10.25
C CYS A 114 -5.56 -5.97 8.88
N GLY A 115 -6.78 -6.46 8.66
CA GLY A 115 -7.45 -6.28 7.37
C GLY A 115 -7.24 -7.41 6.36
N PHE A 116 -6.37 -8.39 6.60
CA PHE A 116 -6.00 -9.45 5.66
C PHE A 116 -6.99 -10.62 5.57
N GLY A 117 -8.02 -10.66 6.42
CA GLY A 117 -9.07 -11.67 6.36
C GLY A 117 -10.24 -11.28 5.44
N LYS A 118 -10.99 -12.28 4.97
CA LYS A 118 -12.23 -12.08 4.19
C LYS A 118 -13.36 -11.41 4.98
N ALA A 119 -13.19 -11.22 6.29
CA ALA A 119 -14.11 -10.42 7.10
C ALA A 119 -14.10 -8.93 6.71
N TYR A 120 -13.04 -8.44 6.07
CA TYR A 120 -12.92 -7.06 5.63
C TYR A 120 -13.39 -6.92 4.18
N LEU A 121 -14.25 -5.94 3.91
CA LEU A 121 -14.89 -5.76 2.60
C LEU A 121 -13.87 -5.63 1.46
N ILE A 122 -12.83 -4.81 1.64
CA ILE A 122 -11.80 -4.59 0.60
C ILE A 122 -11.09 -5.90 0.27
N THR A 123 -10.69 -6.65 1.30
CA THR A 123 -10.00 -7.93 1.13
C THR A 123 -10.92 -8.99 0.55
N HIS A 124 -12.19 -9.00 0.95
CA HIS A 124 -13.18 -9.88 0.35
C HIS A 124 -13.33 -9.61 -1.15
N LEU A 125 -13.48 -8.35 -1.56
CA LEU A 125 -13.56 -7.98 -2.97
C LEU A 125 -12.30 -8.37 -3.75
N LEU A 126 -11.11 -8.10 -3.20
CA LEU A 126 -9.85 -8.48 -3.84
C LEU A 126 -9.67 -10.00 -3.92
N SER A 127 -10.17 -10.75 -2.94
CA SER A 127 -10.10 -12.22 -2.94
C SER A 127 -10.91 -12.88 -4.05
N LEU A 128 -11.85 -12.16 -4.69
CA LEU A 128 -12.59 -12.67 -5.84
C LEU A 128 -11.72 -12.73 -7.11
N PHE A 129 -10.59 -12.03 -7.14
CA PHE A 129 -9.72 -11.95 -8.32
C PHE A 129 -8.47 -12.82 -8.21
N THR A 130 -8.17 -13.38 -7.04
CA THR A 130 -6.98 -14.21 -6.82
C THR A 130 -7.17 -15.17 -5.66
N ASP A 131 -6.79 -16.43 -5.88
CA ASP A 131 -6.65 -17.45 -4.84
C ASP A 131 -5.21 -17.54 -4.31
N ASN A 132 -4.28 -16.79 -4.92
CA ASN A 132 -2.89 -16.75 -4.50
C ASN A 132 -2.70 -15.76 -3.32
N PRO A 133 -2.30 -16.24 -2.13
CA PRO A 133 -2.14 -15.40 -0.94
C PRO A 133 -1.05 -14.34 -1.09
N PHE A 134 0.00 -14.61 -1.87
CA PHE A 134 1.08 -13.66 -2.10
C PHE A 134 0.62 -12.47 -2.95
N VAL A 135 -0.17 -12.75 -4.00
CA VAL A 135 -0.74 -11.70 -4.85
C VAL A 135 -1.73 -10.85 -4.06
N LEU A 136 -2.58 -11.47 -3.24
CA LEU A 136 -3.53 -10.73 -2.40
C LEU A 136 -2.82 -9.84 -1.38
N TYR A 137 -1.79 -10.37 -0.70
CA TYR A 137 -0.98 -9.59 0.24
C TYR A 137 -0.30 -8.40 -0.44
N THR A 138 0.25 -8.64 -1.62
CA THR A 138 0.91 -7.61 -2.43
C THR A 138 -0.08 -6.51 -2.83
N ALA A 139 -1.26 -6.89 -3.34
CA ALA A 139 -2.30 -5.95 -3.74
C ALA A 139 -2.78 -5.09 -2.56
N LEU A 140 -2.99 -5.69 -1.39
CA LEU A 140 -3.38 -4.96 -0.17
C LEU A 140 -2.29 -4.00 0.28
N THR A 141 -1.03 -4.42 0.26
CA THR A 141 0.11 -3.57 0.64
C THR A 141 0.24 -2.37 -0.29
N VAL A 142 0.19 -2.57 -1.61
CA VAL A 142 0.23 -1.48 -2.60
C VAL A 142 -0.97 -0.54 -2.44
N LEU A 143 -2.16 -1.10 -2.22
CA LEU A 143 -3.37 -0.30 -1.98
C LEU A 143 -3.20 0.58 -0.74
N THR A 144 -2.69 0.03 0.38
CA THR A 144 -2.42 0.80 1.59
C THR A 144 -1.45 1.94 1.31
N ILE A 145 -0.35 1.69 0.59
CA ILE A 145 0.65 2.72 0.25
C ILE A 145 0.05 3.84 -0.61
N ILE A 146 -0.74 3.47 -1.63
CA ILE A 146 -1.47 4.43 -2.47
C ILE A 146 -2.38 5.30 -1.59
N LEU A 147 -3.21 4.67 -0.77
CA LEU A 147 -4.13 5.37 0.14
C LEU A 147 -3.40 6.28 1.14
N THR A 148 -2.23 5.87 1.65
CA THR A 148 -1.39 6.71 2.50
C THR A 148 -0.90 7.96 1.77
N GLY A 149 -0.45 7.82 0.52
CA GLY A 149 -0.07 8.98 -0.31
C GLY A 149 -1.25 9.92 -0.56
N LEU A 150 -2.43 9.36 -0.90
CA LEU A 150 -3.65 10.14 -1.12
C LEU A 150 -4.11 10.86 0.14
N PHE A 151 -4.06 10.18 1.28
CA PHE A 151 -4.36 10.76 2.58
C PHE A 151 -3.45 11.95 2.87
N LEU A 152 -2.12 11.80 2.72
CA LEU A 152 -1.18 12.89 2.95
C LEU A 152 -1.43 14.07 2.01
N PHE A 153 -1.69 13.81 0.73
CA PHE A 153 -2.02 14.87 -0.22
C PHE A 153 -3.25 15.68 0.21
N LEU A 154 -4.33 14.98 0.60
CA LEU A 154 -5.57 15.61 1.05
C LEU A 154 -5.36 16.36 2.38
N PHE A 155 -4.58 15.80 3.28
CA PHE A 155 -4.21 16.43 4.55
C PHE A 155 -3.41 17.73 4.35
N LEU A 156 -2.39 17.73 3.48
CA LEU A 156 -1.62 18.94 3.19
C LEU A 156 -2.46 19.99 2.45
N LYS A 157 -3.39 19.54 1.61
CA LYS A 157 -4.39 20.42 0.99
C LYS A 157 -5.28 21.10 2.03
N THR A 158 -5.76 20.39 3.06
CA THR A 158 -6.59 21.02 4.11
C THR A 158 -5.80 22.02 4.96
N LEU A 159 -4.48 21.82 5.09
CA LEU A 159 -3.57 22.80 5.69
C LEU A 159 -3.26 24.02 4.80
N GLY A 160 -3.73 24.01 3.54
CA GLY A 160 -3.58 25.14 2.62
C GLY A 160 -2.18 25.30 2.01
N LEU A 161 -1.39 24.23 1.95
CA LEU A 161 -0.10 24.23 1.26
C LEU A 161 -0.26 24.37 -0.26
N CYS A 162 0.83 24.67 -0.98
CA CYS A 162 0.73 24.72 -2.44
C CYS A 162 0.54 23.30 -3.03
N PRO A 163 -0.25 23.13 -4.12
CA PRO A 163 -0.56 21.83 -4.72
C PRO A 163 0.67 21.00 -5.07
N LEU A 164 1.74 21.67 -5.54
CA LEU A 164 2.99 21.01 -5.90
C LEU A 164 3.69 20.43 -4.67
N ALA A 165 3.77 21.18 -3.56
CA ALA A 165 4.33 20.67 -2.31
C ALA A 165 3.51 19.49 -1.78
N CYS A 166 2.17 19.55 -1.85
CA CYS A 166 1.32 18.43 -1.47
C CYS A 166 1.64 17.17 -2.29
N SER A 167 1.82 17.31 -3.61
CA SER A 167 2.11 16.18 -4.50
C SER A 167 3.49 15.60 -4.25
N ILE A 168 4.53 16.44 -4.17
CA ILE A 168 5.90 16.00 -3.94
C ILE A 168 6.02 15.31 -2.57
N ALA A 169 5.39 15.85 -1.53
CA ALA A 169 5.38 15.23 -0.21
C ALA A 169 4.63 13.89 -0.21
N ALA A 170 3.48 13.81 -0.87
CA ALA A 170 2.71 12.56 -1.01
C ALA A 170 3.48 11.47 -1.79
N ILE A 171 4.13 11.85 -2.90
CA ILE A 171 5.00 10.96 -3.68
C ILE A 171 6.17 10.50 -2.81
N GLY A 172 6.86 11.43 -2.14
CA GLY A 172 7.99 11.13 -1.26
C GLY A 172 7.63 10.20 -0.11
N LEU A 173 6.43 10.34 0.47
CA LEU A 173 5.96 9.40 1.50
C LEU A 173 5.64 8.02 0.92
N SER A 174 4.90 7.96 -0.20
CA SER A 174 4.41 6.69 -0.76
C SER A 174 5.45 5.91 -1.58
N THR A 175 6.48 6.57 -2.09
CA THR A 175 7.55 5.97 -2.92
C THR A 175 8.94 6.15 -2.31
N GLY A 176 9.00 6.67 -1.08
CA GLY A 176 10.26 6.95 -0.39
C GLY A 176 11.05 5.68 -0.08
N VAL A 177 12.30 5.89 0.33
CA VAL A 177 13.25 4.80 0.63
C VAL A 177 12.70 3.85 1.69
N PHE A 178 12.02 4.34 2.73
CA PHE A 178 11.43 3.49 3.74
C PHE A 178 10.37 2.55 3.17
N VAL A 179 9.42 3.07 2.38
CA VAL A 179 8.39 2.23 1.76
C VAL A 179 9.02 1.25 0.77
N SER A 180 9.98 1.69 -0.04
CA SER A 180 10.68 0.82 -1.00
C SER A 180 11.48 -0.27 -0.29
N TYR A 181 12.12 0.05 0.82
CA TYR A 181 12.79 -0.93 1.69
C TYR A 181 11.83 -1.95 2.30
N TRP A 182 10.56 -1.57 2.48
CA TRP A 182 9.47 -2.46 2.86
C TRP A 182 8.74 -3.08 1.65
N LEU A 183 9.27 -3.01 0.42
CA LEU A 183 8.67 -3.66 -0.76
C LEU A 183 9.66 -4.55 -1.53
N ILE A 184 10.96 -4.31 -1.36
CA ILE A 184 12.09 -5.01 -1.98
C ILE A 184 12.65 -6.02 -0.99
#